data_AF-A0A2D3PPW0-F1
#
_entry.id   AF-A0A2D3PPW0-F1
#
_cell.length_a   1.000
_cell.length_b   1.000
_cell.length_c   1.000
_cell.angle_alpha   90.00
_cell.angle_beta   90.00
_cell.angle_gamma   90.00
#
_symmetry.space_group_name_H-M   'P 1'
#
loop_
_entity.id
_entity.type
_entity.pdbx_description
1 polymer ?
#
loop_
_entity_poly.entity_id
_entity_poly.type
_entity_poly.pdbx_seq_one_letter_code
_entity_poly.pdbx_strand_id
1 'polypeptide(L)'
;MKIVKKVLLGIFMLLAFTSCSLLFPNSGPEITTISTPASFTRAQRSAYVEGATVGVEKAIRSKLLQRNWKVSSRATGNETFAIVFDQLNIDKYSDGGFISSTYYEYTGYVSIFDVRNNERLCVYNFTKESLGDLLEGIEKAVIEVEKSMR
;
A
#
# COMPACT_ATOMS: atom_id res chain seq x y z
N MET A 1 -52.55 17.30 -0.07
CA MET A 1 -51.22 17.97 -0.19
C MET A 1 -50.27 17.71 0.99
N LYS A 2 -50.73 17.64 2.25
CA LYS A 2 -49.83 17.43 3.43
C LYS A 2 -49.14 16.07 3.48
N ILE A 3 -49.79 15.00 2.99
CA ILE A 3 -49.26 13.62 3.02
C ILE A 3 -48.17 13.41 1.96
N VAL A 4 -48.39 13.89 0.73
CA VAL A 4 -47.41 13.80 -0.38
C VAL A 4 -46.09 14.48 -0.01
N LYS A 5 -46.16 15.63 0.68
CA LYS A 5 -44.97 16.37 1.13
C LYS A 5 -44.15 15.61 2.18
N LYS A 6 -44.80 14.81 3.04
CA LYS A 6 -44.12 13.98 4.06
C LYS A 6 -43.44 12.75 3.44
N VAL A 7 -44.09 12.12 2.45
CA VAL A 7 -43.50 10.97 1.73
C VAL A 7 -42.31 11.40 0.90
N LEU A 8 -42.40 12.55 0.22
CA LEU A 8 -41.29 13.11 -0.56
C LEU A 8 -40.08 13.47 0.32
N LEU A 9 -40.32 14.01 1.52
CA LEU A 9 -39.27 14.34 2.49
C LEU A 9 -38.58 13.07 3.03
N GLY A 10 -39.35 11.99 3.25
CA GLY A 10 -38.81 10.69 3.68
C GLY A 10 -37.93 10.02 2.61
N ILE A 11 -38.30 10.13 1.33
CA ILE A 11 -37.50 9.61 0.21
C ILE A 11 -36.19 10.39 0.04
N PHE A 12 -36.23 11.72 0.20
CA PHE A 12 -35.01 12.55 0.18
C PHE A 12 -34.06 12.24 1.35
N MET A 13 -34.59 11.95 2.54
CA MET A 13 -33.76 11.50 3.66
C MET A 13 -33.12 10.14 3.38
N LEU A 14 -33.86 9.16 2.84
CA LEU A 14 -33.30 7.85 2.50
C LEU A 14 -32.20 7.93 1.42
N LEU A 15 -32.36 8.77 0.40
CA LEU A 15 -31.34 9.01 -0.63
C LEU A 15 -30.07 9.70 -0.08
N ALA A 16 -30.20 10.55 0.94
CA ALA A 16 -29.07 11.18 1.61
C ALA A 16 -28.25 10.19 2.47
N PHE A 17 -28.91 9.17 3.05
CA PHE A 17 -28.20 8.13 3.81
C PHE A 17 -27.51 7.10 2.92
N THR A 18 -28.05 6.78 1.73
CA THR A 18 -27.38 5.87 0.79
C THR A 18 -26.22 6.53 0.02
N SER A 19 -26.20 7.86 -0.12
CA SER A 19 -25.17 8.56 -0.88
C SER A 19 -23.86 8.75 -0.10
N CYS A 20 -23.84 8.67 1.23
CA CYS A 20 -22.59 8.71 2.00
C CYS A 20 -21.86 7.35 2.03
N SER A 21 -22.55 6.24 1.79
CA SER A 21 -21.93 4.90 1.74
C SER A 21 -21.28 4.60 0.38
N LEU A 22 -21.59 5.38 -0.65
CA LEU A 22 -21.06 5.26 -2.02
C LEU A 22 -19.94 6.27 -2.33
N LEU A 23 -19.60 7.16 -1.38
CA LEU A 23 -18.61 8.23 -1.58
C LEU A 23 -17.19 7.88 -1.11
N PHE A 24 -16.95 6.64 -0.67
CA PHE A 24 -15.59 6.10 -0.60
C PHE A 24 -15.41 5.17 -1.80
N PRO A 25 -15.13 5.70 -3.00
CA PRO A 25 -14.56 4.83 -4.03
C PRO A 25 -13.31 4.22 -3.41
N ASN A 26 -13.08 2.91 -3.62
CA ASN A 26 -11.85 2.19 -3.32
C ASN A 26 -10.67 3.16 -3.27
N SER A 27 -10.39 3.66 -2.08
CA SER A 27 -9.42 4.73 -1.93
C SER A 27 -8.13 3.99 -2.14
N GLY A 28 -7.50 4.22 -3.29
CA GLY A 28 -6.25 3.56 -3.62
C GLY A 28 -5.29 3.67 -2.42
N PRO A 29 -4.35 2.72 -2.29
CA PRO A 29 -3.46 2.58 -1.15
C PRO A 29 -3.02 3.93 -0.58
N GLU A 30 -3.29 4.12 0.71
CA GLU A 30 -3.12 5.39 1.39
C GLU A 30 -1.64 5.61 1.71
N ILE A 31 -1.00 6.43 0.87
CA ILE A 31 0.42 6.78 1.02
C ILE A 31 0.50 8.17 1.61
N THR A 32 1.11 8.25 2.79
CA THR A 32 1.47 9.50 3.45
C THR A 32 2.92 9.83 3.11
N THR A 33 3.14 10.87 2.30
CA THR A 33 4.48 11.42 2.06
C THR A 33 4.90 12.26 3.27
N ILE A 34 6.06 11.94 3.83
CA ILE A 34 6.64 12.60 5.00
C ILE A 34 7.71 13.60 4.55
N SER A 35 8.56 13.17 3.63
CA SER A 35 9.64 14.00 3.11
C SER A 35 10.00 13.65 1.67
N THR A 36 10.82 14.52 1.08
CA THR A 36 11.27 14.37 -0.29
C THR A 36 12.65 13.74 -0.29
N PRO A 37 12.87 12.63 -1.02
CA PRO A 37 14.17 12.00 -1.09
C PRO A 37 15.23 12.95 -1.64
N ALA A 38 16.46 12.81 -1.15
CA ALA A 38 17.58 13.48 -1.78
C ALA A 38 17.65 13.04 -3.24
N SER A 39 17.95 13.98 -4.14
CA SER A 39 17.96 13.68 -5.57
C SER A 39 18.89 12.49 -5.88
N PHE A 40 18.43 11.62 -6.77
CA PHE A 40 19.12 10.39 -7.13
C PHE A 40 18.92 10.11 -8.62
N THR A 41 19.79 9.29 -9.17
CA THR A 41 19.78 8.89 -10.58
C THR A 41 19.18 7.51 -10.76
N ARG A 42 18.87 7.12 -12.00
CA ARG A 42 18.41 5.75 -12.32
C ARG A 42 19.38 4.66 -11.86
N ALA A 43 20.70 4.94 -11.85
CA ALA A 43 21.71 3.98 -11.39
C ALA A 43 21.63 3.70 -9.88
N GLN A 44 21.03 4.62 -9.13
CA GLN A 44 20.84 4.56 -7.68
C GLN A 44 19.47 3.99 -7.28
N ARG A 45 18.72 3.39 -8.22
CA ARG A 45 17.50 2.61 -7.93
C ARG A 45 17.87 1.29 -7.28
N SER A 46 18.27 1.35 -6.02
CA SER A 46 18.61 0.18 -5.21
C SER A 46 17.88 0.24 -3.87
N ALA A 47 17.28 -0.86 -3.47
CA ALA A 47 16.60 -0.99 -2.19
C ALA A 47 16.88 -2.34 -1.54
N TYR A 48 16.73 -2.43 -0.22
CA TYR A 48 16.52 -3.71 0.46
C TYR A 48 15.13 -3.72 1.11
N VAL A 49 14.62 -4.92 1.34
CA VAL A 49 13.35 -5.12 2.04
C VAL A 49 13.66 -5.68 3.43
N GLU A 50 13.03 -5.14 4.46
CA GLU A 50 13.19 -5.56 5.86
C GLU A 50 11.83 -5.77 6.51
N GLY A 51 11.73 -6.74 7.43
CA GLY A 51 10.52 -7.02 8.20
C GLY A 51 9.42 -7.77 7.44
N ALA A 52 9.58 -8.01 6.13
CA ALA A 52 8.65 -8.80 5.34
C ALA A 52 8.80 -10.32 5.60
N THR A 53 7.74 -11.08 5.35
CA THR A 53 7.86 -12.54 5.22
C THR A 53 8.51 -12.91 3.89
N VAL A 54 9.15 -14.08 3.82
CA VAL A 54 9.85 -14.55 2.60
C VAL A 54 8.98 -14.51 1.35
N GLY A 55 7.68 -14.85 1.48
CA GLY A 55 6.73 -14.80 0.36
C GLY A 55 6.44 -13.38 -0.14
N VAL A 56 6.18 -12.47 0.79
CA VAL A 56 5.92 -11.04 0.50
C VAL A 56 7.17 -10.38 -0.07
N GLU A 57 8.34 -10.61 0.54
CA GLU A 57 9.63 -10.08 0.08
C GLU A 57 9.92 -10.49 -1.37
N LYS A 58 9.72 -11.78 -1.69
CA LYS A 58 9.92 -12.30 -3.05
C LYS A 58 8.98 -11.64 -4.05
N ALA A 59 7.73 -11.38 -3.67
CA ALA A 59 6.75 -10.74 -4.53
C ALA A 59 7.09 -9.26 -4.79
N ILE A 60 7.47 -8.52 -3.74
CA ILE A 60 7.95 -7.13 -3.84
C ILE A 60 9.16 -7.05 -4.74
N ARG A 61 10.15 -7.91 -4.51
CA ARG A 61 11.37 -7.98 -5.32
C ARG A 61 11.04 -8.21 -6.79
N SER A 62 10.17 -9.17 -7.10
CA SER A 62 9.73 -9.43 -8.47
C SER A 62 9.11 -8.19 -9.12
N LYS A 63 8.21 -7.51 -8.40
CA LYS A 63 7.52 -6.30 -8.88
C LYS A 63 8.50 -5.14 -9.13
N LEU A 64 9.45 -4.91 -8.22
CA LEU A 64 10.44 -3.83 -8.34
C LEU A 64 11.50 -4.12 -9.42
N LEU A 65 11.89 -5.38 -9.61
CA LEU A 65 12.77 -5.77 -10.72
C LEU A 65 12.15 -5.43 -12.08
N GLN A 66 10.83 -5.60 -12.25
CA GLN A 66 10.12 -5.19 -13.46
C GLN A 66 10.20 -3.67 -13.71
N ARG A 67 10.45 -2.88 -12.66
CA ARG A 67 10.66 -1.42 -12.74
C ARG A 67 12.14 -1.02 -12.83
N ASN A 68 13.04 -1.97 -13.08
CA ASN A 68 14.49 -1.77 -13.12
C ASN A 68 15.12 -1.31 -11.78
N TRP A 69 14.51 -1.69 -10.65
CA TRP A 69 15.13 -1.50 -9.35
C TRP A 69 15.98 -2.71 -8.98
N LYS A 70 17.15 -2.47 -8.39
CA LYS A 70 17.97 -3.49 -7.78
C LYS A 70 17.47 -3.72 -6.35
N VAL A 71 16.92 -4.90 -6.08
CA VAL A 71 16.42 -5.22 -4.73
C VAL A 71 17.23 -6.34 -4.11
N SER A 72 17.87 -6.02 -2.99
CA SER A 72 18.62 -6.94 -2.14
C SER A 72 17.69 -7.59 -1.11
N SER A 73 17.96 -8.83 -0.75
CA SER A 73 17.19 -9.56 0.27
C SER A 73 17.59 -9.21 1.71
N ARG A 74 18.61 -8.37 1.87
CA ARG A 74 19.14 -7.89 3.15
C ARG A 74 19.91 -6.60 2.89
N ALA A 75 20.10 -5.81 3.94
CA ALA A 75 20.99 -4.66 3.88
C ALA A 75 22.41 -5.10 3.48
N THR A 76 22.92 -4.58 2.36
CA THR A 76 24.33 -4.78 1.95
C THR A 76 25.17 -3.53 2.21
N GLY A 77 24.51 -2.40 2.52
CA GLY A 77 25.15 -1.10 2.73
C GLY A 77 25.35 -0.30 1.44
N ASN A 78 24.94 -0.86 0.29
CA ASN A 78 25.07 -0.20 -1.02
C ASN A 78 23.72 0.24 -1.61
N GLU A 79 22.62 -0.05 -0.91
CA GLU A 79 21.29 0.37 -1.29
C GLU A 79 21.09 1.87 -1.04
N THR A 80 20.29 2.52 -1.88
CA THR A 80 19.90 3.93 -1.70
C THR A 80 18.66 4.04 -0.82
N PHE A 81 17.80 3.02 -0.87
CA PHE A 81 16.53 3.01 -0.17
C PHE A 81 16.36 1.76 0.70
N ALA A 82 15.48 1.86 1.69
CA ALA A 82 15.00 0.71 2.45
C ALA A 82 13.47 0.68 2.41
N ILE A 83 12.91 -0.50 2.18
CA ILE A 83 11.47 -0.77 2.30
C ILE A 83 11.28 -1.58 3.57
N VAL A 84 10.83 -0.93 4.63
CA VAL A 84 10.78 -1.50 5.98
C VAL A 84 9.33 -1.74 6.35
N PHE A 85 8.99 -3.01 6.62
CA PHE A 85 7.74 -3.37 7.27
C PHE A 85 7.90 -3.14 8.77
N ASP A 86 7.44 -1.98 9.22
CA ASP A 86 7.39 -1.66 10.65
C ASP A 86 6.40 -2.59 11.39
N GLN A 87 5.32 -2.97 10.69
CA GLN A 87 4.35 -3.94 11.16
C GLN A 87 3.79 -4.74 9.98
N LEU A 88 3.72 -6.07 10.12
CA LEU A 88 3.10 -6.97 9.16
C LEU A 88 2.34 -8.07 9.88
N ASN A 89 1.01 -7.93 9.90
CA ASN A 89 0.09 -8.96 10.36
C ASN A 89 -0.50 -9.67 9.14
N ILE A 90 -0.58 -10.99 9.22
CA ILE A 90 -1.12 -11.85 8.16
C ILE A 90 -2.26 -12.65 8.75
N ASP A 91 -3.47 -12.29 8.36
CA ASP A 91 -4.68 -13.01 8.73
C ASP A 91 -4.96 -14.07 7.67
N LYS A 92 -5.21 -15.29 8.14
CA LYS A 92 -5.55 -16.43 7.28
C LYS A 92 -6.98 -16.85 7.57
N TYR A 93 -7.79 -16.95 6.53
CA TYR A 93 -9.14 -17.50 6.63
C TYR A 93 -9.43 -18.48 5.51
N SER A 94 -10.38 -19.37 5.78
CA SER A 94 -10.92 -20.31 4.80
C SER A 94 -12.39 -20.02 4.62
N ASP A 95 -12.85 -20.12 3.38
CA ASP A 95 -14.26 -20.00 3.02
C ASP A 95 -15.13 -21.18 3.50
N GLY A 96 -14.53 -22.24 4.05
CA GLY A 96 -15.25 -23.43 4.55
C GLY A 96 -16.01 -24.19 3.45
N GLY A 97 -15.70 -23.91 2.18
CA GLY A 97 -16.36 -24.50 1.01
C GLY A 97 -15.96 -25.96 0.77
N PHE A 98 -16.72 -26.64 -0.09
CA PHE A 98 -16.47 -28.03 -0.50
C PHE A 98 -15.08 -28.22 -1.14
N ILE A 99 -14.57 -27.18 -1.80
CA ILE A 99 -13.15 -26.99 -2.13
C ILE A 99 -12.71 -25.76 -1.33
N SER A 100 -12.01 -25.97 -0.21
CA SER A 100 -11.62 -24.86 0.67
C SER A 100 -10.55 -24.00 0.01
N SER A 101 -10.86 -22.75 -0.30
CA SER A 101 -9.84 -21.78 -0.69
C SER A 101 -9.27 -21.13 0.56
N THR A 102 -7.95 -21.05 0.65
CA THR A 102 -7.27 -20.29 1.70
C THR A 102 -6.98 -18.91 1.20
N TYR A 103 -7.45 -17.90 1.93
CA TYR A 103 -7.22 -16.50 1.66
C TYR A 103 -6.27 -15.92 2.71
N TYR A 104 -5.48 -14.94 2.28
CA TYR A 104 -4.54 -14.21 3.12
C TYR A 104 -4.84 -12.73 3.01
N GLU A 105 -5.09 -12.09 4.15
CA GLU A 105 -5.24 -10.65 4.30
C GLU A 105 -4.05 -10.08 5.06
N TYR A 106 -3.56 -8.93 4.61
CA TYR A 106 -2.40 -8.27 5.17
C TYR A 106 -2.84 -6.97 5.84
N THR A 107 -2.35 -6.73 7.07
CA THR A 107 -2.59 -5.50 7.82
C THR A 107 -1.30 -5.02 8.43
N GLY A 108 -1.01 -3.73 8.31
CA GLY A 108 0.23 -3.16 8.82
C GLY A 108 0.57 -1.84 8.15
N TYR A 109 1.86 -1.49 8.22
CA TYR A 109 2.36 -0.33 7.52
C TYR A 109 3.83 -0.53 7.12
N VAL A 110 4.14 0.02 5.95
CA VAL A 110 5.45 -0.03 5.30
C VAL A 110 5.98 1.37 5.15
N SER A 111 7.27 1.52 5.44
CA SER A 111 7.99 2.77 5.26
C SER A 111 9.04 2.64 4.19
N ILE A 112 9.19 3.70 3.40
CA ILE A 112 10.35 3.85 2.52
C ILE A 112 11.29 4.89 3.11
N PHE A 113 12.55 4.50 3.28
CA PHE A 113 13.62 5.38 3.76
C PHE A 113 14.64 5.66 2.66
N ASP A 114 15.21 6.86 2.67
CA ASP A 114 16.49 7.17 2.04
C ASP A 114 17.61 6.86 3.03
N VAL A 115 18.34 5.77 2.80
CA VAL A 115 19.31 5.26 3.79
C VAL A 115 20.59 6.08 3.82
N ARG A 116 20.84 6.90 2.79
CA ARG A 116 22.02 7.77 2.73
C ARG A 116 21.99 8.83 3.83
N ASN A 117 20.79 9.32 4.12
CA ASN A 117 20.55 10.38 5.09
C ASN A 117 19.70 9.91 6.29
N ASN A 118 19.32 8.62 6.31
CA ASN A 118 18.44 8.03 7.31
C ASN A 118 17.09 8.75 7.43
N GLU A 119 16.49 9.09 6.29
CA GLU A 119 15.29 9.91 6.22
C GLU A 119 14.08 9.09 5.79
N ARG A 120 12.94 9.21 6.50
CA ARG A 120 11.70 8.52 6.16
C ARG A 120 10.93 9.33 5.12
N LEU A 121 10.74 8.75 3.94
CA LEU A 121 10.19 9.44 2.77
C LEU A 121 8.68 9.34 2.73
N CYS A 122 8.15 8.13 2.89
CA CYS A 122 6.72 7.89 2.88
C CYS A 122 6.36 6.68 3.73
N VAL A 123 5.11 6.65 4.16
CA VAL A 123 4.48 5.55 4.87
C VAL A 123 3.24 5.12 4.09
N TYR A 124 3.13 3.83 3.86
CA TYR A 124 1.96 3.19 3.31
C TYR A 124 1.29 2.36 4.41
N ASN A 125 0.08 2.76 4.79
CA ASN A 125 -0.75 2.01 5.73
C ASN A 125 -1.71 1.12 4.94
N PHE A 126 -1.81 -0.15 5.34
CA PHE A 126 -2.70 -1.13 4.70
C PHE A 126 -3.48 -1.90 5.75
N THR A 127 -4.75 -2.17 5.48
CA THR A 127 -5.64 -2.90 6.38
C THR A 127 -6.48 -3.88 5.59
N LYS A 128 -6.37 -5.16 5.93
CA LYS A 128 -7.10 -6.26 5.27
C LYS A 128 -6.96 -6.27 3.75
N GLU A 129 -5.75 -6.03 3.27
CA GLU A 129 -5.45 -6.02 1.85
C GLU A 129 -5.07 -7.40 1.34
N SER A 130 -5.35 -7.70 0.07
CA SER A 130 -4.80 -8.89 -0.57
C SER A 130 -3.30 -8.70 -0.87
N LEU A 131 -2.60 -9.78 -1.22
CA LEU A 131 -1.21 -9.65 -1.67
C LEU A 131 -1.09 -8.75 -2.91
N GLY A 132 -2.09 -8.77 -3.80
CA GLY A 132 -2.10 -7.92 -4.99
C GLY A 132 -2.15 -6.44 -4.61
N ASP A 133 -3.10 -6.08 -3.75
CA ASP A 133 -3.31 -4.69 -3.30
C ASP A 133 -2.08 -4.17 -2.54
N LEU A 134 -1.51 -4.98 -1.64
CA LEU A 134 -0.27 -4.65 -0.92
C LEU A 134 0.87 -4.30 -1.89
N LEU A 135 1.04 -5.09 -2.96
CA LEU A 135 2.09 -4.85 -3.95
C LEU A 135 1.82 -3.59 -4.78
N GLU A 136 0.56 -3.28 -5.08
CA GLU A 136 0.18 -2.04 -5.77
C GLU A 136 0.44 -0.80 -4.91
N GLY A 137 0.19 -0.87 -3.61
CA GLY A 137 0.51 0.23 -2.70
C GLY A 137 1.99 0.47 -2.53
N ILE A 138 2.79 -0.59 -2.39
CA ILE A 138 4.26 -0.47 -2.38
C ILE A 138 4.77 0.10 -3.71
N GLU A 139 4.22 -0.34 -4.85
CA GLU A 139 4.56 0.22 -6.15
C GLU A 139 4.26 1.72 -6.22
N LYS A 140 3.09 2.15 -5.76
CA LYS A 140 2.75 3.58 -5.73
C LYS A 140 3.65 4.38 -4.80
N ALA A 141 4.02 3.83 -3.63
CA ALA A 141 4.95 4.47 -2.71
C ALA A 141 6.34 4.67 -3.35
N VAL A 142 6.81 3.67 -4.11
CA VAL A 142 8.05 3.76 -4.89
C VAL A 142 7.92 4.78 -6.03
N ILE A 143 6.80 4.84 -6.74
CA ILE A 143 6.55 5.86 -7.77
C ILE A 143 6.63 7.26 -7.19
N GLU A 144 6.15 7.47 -5.97
CA GLU A 144 6.26 8.76 -5.29
C GLU A 144 7.73 9.16 -5.07
N VAL A 145 8.55 8.21 -4.61
CA VAL A 145 10.00 8.38 -4.46
C VAL A 145 10.67 8.70 -5.80
N GLU A 146 10.27 8.02 -6.88
CA GLU A 146 10.80 8.23 -8.23
C GLU A 146 10.59 9.66 -8.77
N LYS A 147 9.62 10.43 -8.25
CA LYS A 147 9.41 11.83 -8.68
C LYS A 147 10.60 12.75 -8.41
N SER A 148 11.46 12.42 -7.44
CA SER A 148 12.66 13.21 -7.11
C SER A 148 13.91 12.80 -7.90
N MET A 149 13.75 11.83 -8.80
CA MET A 149 14.82 11.35 -9.65
C MET A 149 15.17 12.38 -10.73
N ARG A 150 16.46 12.61 -10.95
CA ARG A 150 16.98 13.50 -12.00
C ARG A 150 17.72 12.71 -13.08
#